data_AF-A0A7C8Z506-F1
#
_entry.id   AF-A0A7C8Z506-F1
#
_cell.length_a   1.000
_cell.length_b   1.000
_cell.length_c   1.000
_cell.angle_alpha   90.00
_cell.angle_beta   90.00
_cell.angle_gamma   90.00
#
_symmetry.space_group_name_H-M   'P 1'
#
loop_
_entity.id
_entity.type
_entity.pdbx_description
1 polymer ?
#
loop_
_entity_poly.entity_id
_entity_poly.type
_entity_poly.pdbx_seq_one_letter_code
_entity_poly.pdbx_strand_id
1 'polypeptide(L)'
;HVTPIRSLEQYRRQINLPKPHRLSDFLRKSPKLFELYKDQKGTLWVGMTEKAEDLLEEEEREIEKHSDKAAEYVTRLLLMSIDKRLRVDKIAHFRRDLGLPMDFRGKWVFKYPELFRVVKSEEDENEYLELVEWKNEWAVTELGKKAGKIDGVEVDLCSPGKLSLAFPMNFPPN
;
A
#
# COMPACT_ATOMS: atom_id res chain seq x y z
N HIS A 1 -20.24 9.75 -11.32
CA HIS A 1 -19.59 11.04 -11.73
C HIS A 1 -19.27 11.02 -13.23
N VAL A 2 -19.51 12.11 -13.99
CA VAL A 2 -19.18 12.19 -15.44
C VAL A 2 -18.10 13.25 -15.71
N THR A 3 -17.16 12.96 -16.61
CA THR A 3 -15.99 13.80 -16.94
C THR A 3 -15.79 13.89 -18.45
N PRO A 4 -15.39 15.05 -19.02
CA PRO A 4 -15.16 15.16 -20.46
C PRO A 4 -13.90 14.39 -20.86
N ILE A 5 -13.96 13.63 -21.97
CA ILE A 5 -12.84 12.77 -22.41
C ILE A 5 -11.54 13.57 -22.63
N ARG A 6 -11.66 14.83 -23.06
CA ARG A 6 -10.51 15.71 -23.27
C ARG A 6 -9.67 15.90 -21.99
N SER A 7 -10.31 15.97 -20.83
CA SER A 7 -9.61 16.11 -19.55
C SER A 7 -8.88 14.83 -19.13
N LEU A 8 -9.22 13.68 -19.73
CA LEU A 8 -8.56 12.41 -19.45
C LEU A 8 -7.31 12.17 -20.33
N GLU A 9 -7.15 12.91 -21.42
CA GLU A 9 -5.96 12.80 -22.29
C GLU A 9 -4.66 13.12 -21.53
N GLN A 10 -4.70 13.94 -20.47
CA GLN A 10 -3.52 14.23 -19.64
C GLN A 10 -3.01 12.98 -18.88
N TYR A 11 -3.89 12.00 -18.63
CA TYR A 11 -3.56 10.77 -17.90
C TYR A 11 -3.18 9.60 -18.82
N ARG A 12 -3.01 9.86 -20.12
CA ARG A 12 -2.72 8.85 -21.14
C ARG A 12 -1.50 7.96 -20.83
N ARG A 13 -0.48 8.54 -20.20
CA ARG A 13 0.72 7.81 -19.75
C ARG A 13 0.40 6.83 -18.61
N GLN A 14 -0.49 7.22 -17.69
CA GLN A 14 -0.85 6.40 -16.51
C GLN A 14 -1.65 5.16 -16.88
N ILE A 15 -2.50 5.27 -17.92
CA ILE A 15 -3.29 4.14 -18.44
C ILE A 15 -2.55 3.34 -19.53
N ASN A 16 -1.25 3.58 -19.73
CA ASN A 16 -0.43 2.91 -20.75
C ASN A 16 -1.06 2.89 -22.16
N LEU A 17 -1.62 4.02 -22.59
CA LEU A 17 -2.27 4.14 -23.89
C LEU A 17 -1.39 4.93 -24.88
N PRO A 18 -0.43 4.30 -25.60
CA PRO A 18 0.44 5.01 -26.52
C PRO A 18 -0.33 5.63 -27.71
N LYS A 19 0.27 6.63 -28.34
CA LYS A 19 -0.19 7.10 -29.66
C LYS A 19 0.09 6.02 -30.70
N PRO A 20 -0.82 5.75 -31.67
CA PRO A 20 -1.97 6.56 -32.08
C PRO A 20 -3.34 6.16 -31.48
N HIS A 21 -3.43 5.24 -30.52
CA HIS A 21 -4.71 4.71 -30.02
C HIS A 21 -5.58 5.79 -29.36
N ARG A 22 -6.85 5.93 -29.75
CA ARG A 22 -7.73 6.96 -29.18
C ARG A 22 -8.28 6.51 -27.83
N LEU A 23 -8.40 7.46 -26.90
CA LEU A 23 -9.00 7.19 -25.60
C LEU A 23 -10.46 6.74 -25.71
N SER A 24 -11.21 7.30 -26.67
CA SER A 24 -12.57 6.85 -26.99
C SER A 24 -12.65 5.37 -27.34
N ASP A 25 -11.67 4.87 -28.10
CA ASP A 25 -11.68 3.49 -28.59
C ASP A 25 -11.31 2.53 -27.46
N PHE A 26 -10.40 2.95 -26.57
CA PHE A 26 -10.09 2.23 -25.35
C PHE A 26 -11.31 2.11 -24.44
N LEU A 27 -12.00 3.22 -24.16
CA LEU A 27 -13.18 3.23 -23.29
C LEU A 27 -14.31 2.35 -23.84
N ARG A 28 -14.51 2.33 -25.17
CA ARG A 28 -15.50 1.46 -25.84
C ARG A 28 -15.20 -0.04 -25.70
N LYS A 29 -13.93 -0.42 -25.47
CA LYS A 29 -13.55 -1.83 -25.24
C LYS A 29 -13.89 -2.31 -23.83
N SER A 30 -14.25 -1.41 -22.93
CA SER A 30 -14.56 -1.72 -21.53
C SER A 30 -15.96 -1.23 -21.12
N PRO A 31 -17.04 -1.68 -21.81
CA PRO A 31 -18.40 -1.19 -21.57
C PRO A 31 -18.98 -1.57 -20.20
N LYS A 32 -18.36 -2.53 -19.51
CA LYS A 32 -18.75 -2.90 -18.14
C LYS A 32 -18.29 -1.89 -17.10
N LEU A 33 -17.25 -1.11 -17.41
CA LEU A 33 -16.63 -0.15 -16.50
C LEU A 33 -17.02 1.29 -16.83
N PHE A 34 -17.21 1.61 -18.11
CA PHE A 34 -17.38 2.98 -18.57
C PHE A 34 -18.61 3.15 -19.47
N GLU A 35 -19.30 4.28 -19.28
CA GLU A 35 -20.38 4.75 -20.12
C GLU A 35 -19.97 6.01 -20.86
N LEU A 36 -20.29 6.08 -22.16
CA LEU A 36 -19.91 7.19 -23.04
C LEU A 36 -21.15 7.97 -23.46
N TYR A 37 -21.14 9.27 -23.22
CA TYR A 37 -22.22 10.18 -23.58
C TYR A 37 -21.72 11.22 -24.58
N LYS A 38 -22.62 11.70 -25.44
CA LYS A 38 -22.35 12.78 -26.38
C LYS A 38 -23.31 13.92 -26.10
N ASP A 39 -22.76 15.08 -25.79
CA ASP A 39 -23.55 16.30 -25.61
C ASP A 39 -24.04 16.86 -26.97
N GLN A 40 -25.03 17.76 -26.94
CA GLN A 40 -25.57 18.44 -28.11
C GLN A 40 -24.49 19.20 -28.90
N LYS A 41 -23.46 19.69 -28.21
CA LYS A 41 -22.28 20.35 -28.82
C LYS A 41 -21.29 19.36 -29.46
N GLY A 42 -21.57 18.06 -29.42
CA GLY A 42 -20.72 16.99 -29.93
C GLY A 42 -19.54 16.60 -29.03
N THR A 43 -19.46 17.17 -27.83
CA THR A 43 -18.43 16.82 -26.84
C THR A 43 -18.69 15.43 -26.27
N LEU A 44 -17.66 14.60 -26.21
CA LEU A 44 -17.74 13.27 -25.60
C LEU A 44 -17.41 13.34 -24.11
N TRP A 45 -18.26 12.70 -23.33
CA TRP A 45 -18.18 12.56 -21.89
C TRP A 45 -18.09 11.08 -21.53
N VAL A 46 -17.42 10.78 -20.42
CA VAL A 46 -17.33 9.44 -19.88
C VAL A 46 -17.70 9.45 -18.41
N GLY A 47 -18.52 8.49 -18.00
CA GLY A 47 -18.80 8.16 -16.61
C GLY A 47 -18.44 6.71 -16.32
N MET A 48 -18.45 6.35 -15.05
CA MET A 48 -18.43 4.94 -14.64
C MET A 48 -19.85 4.39 -14.71
N THR A 49 -19.97 3.08 -14.93
CA THR A 49 -21.23 2.36 -14.73
C THR A 49 -21.56 2.29 -13.23
N GLU A 50 -22.83 2.18 -12.86
CA GLU A 50 -23.26 1.98 -11.46
C GLU A 50 -22.49 0.83 -10.79
N LYS A 51 -22.40 -0.31 -11.47
CA LYS A 51 -21.64 -1.47 -10.98
C LYS A 51 -20.15 -1.19 -10.75
N ALA A 52 -19.55 -0.31 -11.55
CA ALA A 52 -18.15 0.05 -11.37
C ALA A 52 -17.97 1.03 -10.20
N GLU A 53 -18.95 1.91 -9.95
CA GLU A 53 -18.98 2.77 -8.78
C GLU A 53 -19.14 1.91 -7.49
N ASP A 54 -20.08 0.95 -7.48
CA ASP A 54 -20.27 0.01 -6.36
C ASP A 54 -18.99 -0.75 -6.01
N LEU A 55 -18.27 -1.25 -7.02
CA LEU A 55 -17.01 -1.98 -6.83
C LEU A 55 -15.90 -1.10 -6.23
N LEU A 56 -15.86 0.18 -6.60
CA LEU A 56 -14.88 1.11 -6.02
C LEU A 56 -15.21 1.43 -4.56
N GLU A 57 -16.48 1.60 -4.23
CA GLU A 57 -16.91 1.78 -2.83
C GLU A 57 -16.63 0.54 -1.98
N GLU A 58 -16.81 -0.66 -2.53
CA GLU A 58 -16.45 -1.91 -1.86
C GLU A 58 -14.93 -2.02 -1.64
N GLU A 59 -14.12 -1.68 -2.65
CA GLU A 59 -12.66 -1.66 -2.54
C GLU A 59 -12.21 -0.68 -1.43
N GLU A 60 -12.73 0.54 -1.42
CA GLU A 60 -12.38 1.54 -0.40
C GLU A 60 -12.75 1.08 1.01
N ARG A 61 -13.93 0.45 1.17
CA ARG A 61 -14.37 -0.10 2.45
C ARG A 61 -13.47 -1.23 2.95
N GLU A 62 -13.06 -2.14 2.06
CA GLU A 62 -12.20 -3.26 2.45
C GLU A 62 -10.76 -2.78 2.73
N ILE A 63 -10.25 -1.78 2.00
CA ILE A 63 -8.96 -1.14 2.32
C ILE A 63 -9.02 -0.50 3.71
N GLU A 64 -10.07 0.27 4.00
CA GLU A 64 -10.22 0.96 5.29
C GLU A 64 -10.33 -0.04 6.46
N LYS A 65 -11.10 -1.12 6.28
CA LYS A 65 -11.25 -2.20 7.25
C LYS A 65 -9.92 -2.91 7.58
N HIS A 66 -9.00 -3.00 6.62
CA HIS A 66 -7.70 -3.63 6.80
C HIS A 66 -6.56 -2.63 7.06
N SER A 67 -6.89 -1.34 7.22
CA SER A 67 -5.92 -0.26 7.39
C SER A 67 -4.97 -0.50 8.58
N ASP A 68 -5.48 -1.01 9.72
CA ASP A 68 -4.66 -1.29 10.90
C ASP A 68 -3.67 -2.44 10.65
N LYS A 69 -4.09 -3.43 9.87
CA LYS A 69 -3.21 -4.55 9.50
C LYS A 69 -2.12 -4.09 8.53
N ALA A 70 -2.46 -3.21 7.60
CA ALA A 70 -1.48 -2.56 6.73
C ALA A 70 -0.48 -1.74 7.56
N ALA A 71 -0.93 -1.04 8.61
CA ALA A 71 -0.05 -0.29 9.51
C ALA A 71 0.91 -1.21 10.27
N GLU A 72 0.45 -2.37 10.73
CA GLU A 72 1.31 -3.39 11.34
C GLU A 72 2.39 -3.87 10.36
N TYR A 73 2.03 -4.16 9.10
CA TYR A 73 2.99 -4.62 8.08
C TYR A 73 4.00 -3.55 7.70
N VAL A 74 3.57 -2.30 7.50
CA VAL A 74 4.47 -1.18 7.23
C VAL A 74 5.40 -0.96 8.42
N THR A 75 4.90 -1.05 9.66
CA THR A 75 5.74 -0.94 10.86
C THR A 75 6.80 -2.03 10.89
N ARG A 76 6.43 -3.31 10.68
CA ARG A 76 7.39 -4.43 10.60
C ARG A 76 8.45 -4.21 9.52
N LEU A 77 8.05 -3.68 8.36
CA LEU A 77 8.98 -3.37 7.28
C LEU A 77 9.97 -2.28 7.69
N LEU A 78 9.50 -1.23 8.36
CA LEU A 78 10.36 -0.17 8.90
C LEU A 78 11.29 -0.70 10.00
N LEU A 79 10.81 -1.55 10.90
CA LEU A 79 11.63 -2.19 11.95
C LEU A 79 12.83 -2.98 11.38
N MET A 80 12.69 -3.54 10.18
CA MET A 80 13.75 -4.28 9.47
C MET A 80 14.64 -3.38 8.58
N SER A 81 14.27 -2.11 8.40
CA SER A 81 14.99 -1.17 7.53
C SER A 81 16.12 -0.43 8.27
N ILE A 82 17.11 0.01 7.50
CA ILE A 82 18.19 0.87 8.00
C ILE A 82 17.58 2.19 8.48
N ASP A 83 18.04 2.68 9.64
CA ASP A 83 17.52 3.88 10.32
C ASP A 83 16.00 3.88 10.57
N LYS A 84 15.33 2.72 10.47
CA LYS A 84 13.88 2.57 10.63
C LYS A 84 13.06 3.46 9.68
N ARG A 85 13.60 3.72 8.48
CA ARG A 85 12.96 4.57 7.47
C ARG A 85 13.06 3.96 6.07
N LEU A 86 12.04 4.23 5.25
CA LEU A 86 12.01 3.83 3.85
C LEU A 86 11.47 4.95 2.96
N ARG A 87 11.98 5.04 1.74
CA ARG A 87 11.49 6.00 0.75
C ARG A 87 10.01 5.80 0.48
N VAL A 88 9.23 6.89 0.52
CA VAL A 88 7.78 6.87 0.29
C VAL A 88 7.45 6.30 -1.09
N ASP A 89 8.24 6.63 -2.12
CA ASP A 89 8.03 6.11 -3.49
C ASP A 89 8.16 4.59 -3.58
N LYS A 90 9.05 3.99 -2.77
CA LYS A 90 9.24 2.54 -2.75
C LYS A 90 8.04 1.85 -2.10
N ILE A 91 7.52 2.41 -1.01
CA ILE A 91 6.28 1.93 -0.40
C ILE A 91 5.10 2.09 -1.38
N ALA A 92 5.01 3.25 -2.06
CA ALA A 92 3.98 3.52 -3.04
C ALA A 92 3.99 2.54 -4.24
N HIS A 93 5.16 2.03 -4.60
CA HIS A 93 5.32 1.02 -5.64
C HIS A 93 4.60 -0.30 -5.27
N PHE A 94 4.70 -0.71 -4.01
CA PHE A 94 4.10 -1.94 -3.47
C PHE A 94 2.76 -1.70 -2.75
N ARG A 95 2.12 -0.55 -2.95
CA ARG A 95 0.90 -0.16 -2.21
C ARG A 95 -0.22 -1.20 -2.32
N ARG A 96 -0.39 -1.81 -3.50
CA ARG A 96 -1.43 -2.83 -3.73
C ARG A 96 -1.13 -4.11 -2.95
N ASP A 97 0.14 -4.51 -2.88
CA ASP A 97 0.58 -5.69 -2.14
C ASP A 97 0.50 -5.49 -0.63
N LEU A 98 0.67 -4.23 -0.17
CA LEU A 98 0.58 -3.84 1.24
C LEU A 98 -0.84 -3.48 1.69
N GLY A 99 -1.83 -3.43 0.79
CA GLY A 99 -3.19 -3.01 1.11
C GLY A 99 -3.32 -1.52 1.44
N LEU A 100 -2.46 -0.67 0.90
CA LEU A 100 -2.45 0.77 1.12
C LEU A 100 -3.34 1.51 0.11
N PRO A 101 -4.07 2.57 0.53
CA PRO A 101 -4.88 3.37 -0.36
C PRO A 101 -4.02 4.14 -1.39
N MET A 102 -4.65 4.54 -2.50
CA MET A 102 -3.98 5.29 -3.57
C MET A 102 -3.36 6.61 -3.08
N ASP A 103 -3.98 7.25 -2.09
CA ASP A 103 -3.53 8.51 -1.49
C ASP A 103 -2.87 8.32 -0.11
N PHE A 104 -2.27 7.14 0.15
CA PHE A 104 -1.75 6.81 1.48
C PHE A 104 -0.80 7.87 2.06
N ARG A 105 0.03 8.45 1.20
CA ARG A 105 0.98 9.51 1.54
C ARG A 105 0.30 10.75 2.14
N GLY A 106 -0.88 11.10 1.65
CA GLY A 106 -1.59 12.34 2.02
C GLY A 106 -2.64 12.18 3.11
N LYS A 107 -3.21 10.98 3.28
CA LYS A 107 -4.27 10.73 4.28
C LYS A 107 -3.93 9.62 5.25
N TRP A 108 -3.62 8.44 4.74
CA TRP A 108 -3.43 7.24 5.55
C TRP A 108 -2.28 7.36 6.55
N VAL A 109 -1.14 7.93 6.15
CA VAL A 109 0.01 8.11 7.06
C VAL A 109 -0.37 8.98 8.27
N PHE A 110 -1.20 10.01 8.08
CA PHE A 110 -1.64 10.89 9.17
C PHE A 110 -2.71 10.28 10.07
N LYS A 111 -3.29 9.14 9.70
CA LYS A 111 -4.20 8.37 10.58
C LYS A 111 -3.43 7.67 11.72
N TYR A 112 -2.13 7.45 11.54
CA TYR A 112 -1.25 6.77 12.51
C TYR A 112 -0.06 7.64 12.92
N PRO A 113 -0.28 8.84 13.48
CA PRO A 113 0.81 9.77 13.83
C PRO A 113 1.75 9.24 14.92
N GLU A 114 1.29 8.29 15.74
CA GLU A 114 2.09 7.60 16.74
C GLU A 114 3.06 6.56 16.13
N LEU A 115 2.75 6.07 14.93
CA LEU A 115 3.56 5.08 14.23
C LEU A 115 4.48 5.73 13.21
N PHE A 116 3.97 6.69 12.43
CA PHE A 116 4.64 7.14 11.21
C PHE A 116 4.82 8.64 11.15
N ARG A 117 5.95 9.05 10.57
CA ARG A 117 6.22 10.43 10.19
C ARG A 117 6.84 10.47 8.80
N VAL A 118 6.39 11.41 7.97
CA VAL A 118 7.04 11.71 6.70
C VAL A 118 8.14 12.74 6.93
N VAL A 119 9.37 12.41 6.56
CA VAL A 119 10.55 13.26 6.69
C VAL A 119 11.16 13.50 5.31
N LYS A 120 11.52 14.74 5.02
CA LYS A 120 12.29 15.11 3.82
C LYS A 120 13.77 15.03 4.16
N SER A 121 14.53 14.40 3.28
CA SER A 121 15.98 14.37 3.36
C SER A 121 16.55 15.57 2.62
N GLU A 122 17.44 16.30 3.28
CA GLU A 122 18.13 17.47 2.71
C GLU A 122 19.16 17.07 1.64
N GLU A 123 19.64 15.83 1.66
CA GLU A 123 20.73 15.37 0.78
C GLU A 123 20.26 14.98 -0.63
N ASP A 124 19.09 14.37 -0.74
CA ASP A 124 18.60 13.76 -1.97
C ASP A 124 17.19 14.22 -2.37
N GLU A 125 16.65 15.23 -1.67
CA GLU A 125 15.31 15.83 -1.85
C GLU A 125 14.14 14.82 -1.81
N ASN A 126 14.41 13.60 -1.36
CA ASN A 126 13.42 12.53 -1.31
C ASN A 126 12.69 12.52 0.03
N GLU A 127 11.49 11.95 0.00
CA GLU A 127 10.69 11.73 1.20
C GLU A 127 10.80 10.29 1.70
N TYR A 128 10.89 10.20 3.02
CA TYR A 128 11.01 8.97 3.77
C TYR A 128 9.86 8.85 4.76
N LEU A 129 9.30 7.66 4.85
CA LEU A 129 8.44 7.26 5.96
C LEU A 129 9.35 6.71 7.06
N GLU A 130 9.32 7.36 8.22
CA GLU A 130 10.11 7.00 9.41
C GLU A 130 9.18 6.46 10.49
N LEU A 131 9.66 5.46 11.23
CA LEU A 131 8.99 4.94 12.41
C LEU A 131 9.20 5.88 13.61
N VAL A 132 8.10 6.33 14.22
CA VAL A 132 8.11 7.20 15.40
C VAL A 132 8.32 6.40 16.68
N GLU A 133 7.45 5.44 16.95
CA GLU A 133 7.49 4.61 18.17
C GLU A 133 7.82 3.15 17.87
N TRP A 134 8.71 2.56 18.66
CA TRP A 134 8.99 1.13 18.62
C TRP A 134 7.99 0.36 19.48
N LYS A 135 7.01 -0.29 18.84
CA LYS A 135 6.10 -1.22 19.52
C LYS A 135 6.68 -2.63 19.53
N ASN A 136 7.18 -3.07 20.69
CA ASN A 136 7.84 -4.37 20.85
C ASN A 136 6.90 -5.55 20.50
N GLU A 137 5.60 -5.40 20.74
CA GLU A 137 4.56 -6.39 20.38
C GLU A 137 4.56 -6.76 18.89
N TRP A 138 4.95 -5.81 18.02
CA TRP A 138 5.00 -6.02 16.57
C TRP A 138 6.38 -6.42 16.07
N ALA A 139 7.40 -6.31 16.93
CA ALA A 139 8.77 -6.74 16.67
C ALA A 139 9.00 -8.23 16.96
N VAL A 140 8.05 -8.92 17.62
CA VAL A 140 8.17 -10.36 17.89
C VAL A 140 7.85 -11.16 16.63
N THR A 141 8.84 -11.89 16.12
CA THR A 141 8.66 -12.80 14.99
C THR A 141 7.68 -13.91 15.33
N GLU A 142 6.96 -14.45 14.34
CA GLU A 142 6.06 -15.59 14.55
C GLU A 142 6.80 -16.83 15.09
N LEU A 143 8.12 -16.95 14.80
CA LEU A 143 8.98 -17.95 15.41
C LEU A 143 9.19 -17.67 16.91
N GLY A 144 9.49 -16.43 17.28
CA GLY A 144 9.60 -16.01 18.68
C GLY A 144 8.31 -16.24 19.48
N LYS A 145 7.14 -15.95 18.90
CA LYS A 145 5.84 -16.23 19.52
C LYS A 145 5.60 -17.73 19.77
N LYS A 146 6.02 -18.59 18.84
CA LYS A 146 5.90 -20.05 18.99
C LYS A 146 6.90 -20.60 20.00
N ALA A 147 8.12 -20.07 20.04
CA ALA A 147 9.16 -20.49 20.97
C ALA A 147 8.87 -20.03 22.41
N GLY A 148 8.30 -18.84 22.62
CA GLY A 148 7.90 -18.34 23.95
C GLY A 148 6.77 -19.13 24.63
N LYS A 149 6.13 -20.06 23.92
CA LYS A 149 5.17 -21.04 24.48
C LYS A 149 5.83 -22.33 24.97
N ILE A 150 7.13 -22.48 24.79
CA ILE A 150 7.92 -23.60 25.30
C ILE A 150 8.62 -23.08 26.57
N ASP A 151 8.22 -23.60 27.73
CA ASP A 151 8.88 -23.44 29.03
C ASP A 151 8.66 -22.15 29.87
N GLY A 152 7.58 -21.39 29.70
CA GLY A 152 7.05 -20.51 30.78
C GLY A 152 8.00 -19.43 31.34
N VAL A 153 9.08 -19.09 30.63
CA VAL A 153 10.02 -18.03 31.00
C VAL A 153 9.87 -16.87 30.01
N GLU A 154 9.49 -15.69 30.51
CA GLU A 154 9.52 -14.45 29.75
C GLU A 154 10.98 -14.09 29.42
N VAL A 155 11.40 -14.36 28.19
CA VAL A 155 12.71 -13.97 27.69
C VAL A 155 12.58 -12.57 27.08
N ASP A 156 13.20 -11.56 27.69
CA ASP A 156 13.34 -10.25 27.07
C ASP A 156 14.25 -10.36 25.82
N LEU A 157 13.60 -10.38 24.66
CA LEU A 157 14.23 -10.55 23.36
C LEU A 157 15.00 -9.29 22.90
N CYS A 158 14.97 -8.19 23.66
CA CYS A 158 15.53 -6.90 23.26
C CYS A 158 17.04 -6.72 23.57
N SER A 159 17.73 -7.77 23.99
CA SER A 159 19.20 -7.73 24.16
C SER A 159 19.92 -8.15 22.86
N PRO A 160 20.79 -7.29 22.29
CA PRO A 160 21.61 -7.65 21.13
C PRO A 160 22.44 -8.92 21.42
N GLY A 161 22.32 -9.94 20.57
CA GLY A 161 23.10 -11.19 20.68
C GLY A 161 22.37 -12.39 21.30
N LYS A 162 21.12 -12.25 21.78
CA LYS A 162 20.32 -13.36 22.36
C LYS A 162 19.31 -14.00 21.40
N LEU A 163 19.36 -13.67 20.11
CA LEU A 163 18.43 -14.19 19.09
C LEU A 163 18.80 -15.58 18.55
N SER A 164 19.46 -16.44 19.36
CA SER A 164 19.70 -17.84 18.99
C SER A 164 18.42 -18.66 19.13
N LEU A 165 17.41 -18.35 18.33
CA LEU A 165 16.26 -19.24 18.14
C LEU A 165 16.74 -20.39 17.26
N ALA A 166 16.95 -21.56 17.87
CA ALA A 166 17.32 -22.76 17.15
C ALA A 166 16.16 -23.16 16.21
N PHE A 167 16.40 -23.11 14.90
CA PHE A 167 15.46 -23.69 13.94
C PHE A 167 15.48 -25.22 14.13
N PRO A 168 14.32 -25.88 14.30
CA PRO A 168 14.27 -27.33 14.31
C PRO A 168 14.66 -27.84 12.92
N MET A 169 15.89 -28.33 12.82
CA MET A 169 16.50 -28.75 11.57
C MET A 169 16.24 -30.25 11.41
N ASN A 170 15.15 -30.61 10.73
CA ASN A 170 14.88 -31.99 10.36
C ASN A 170 15.68 -32.32 9.10
N PHE A 171 16.91 -32.80 9.28
CA PHE A 171 17.67 -33.37 8.17
C PHE A 171 17.05 -34.70 7.74
N PRO A 172 16.96 -34.98 6.43
CA PRO A 172 16.56 -36.30 5.95
C PRO A 172 17.59 -37.35 6.43
N PRO A 173 17.14 -38.58 6.76
CA PRO A 173 18.06 -39.67 7.09
C PRO A 173 18.92 -40.03 5.87
N ASN A 174 20.19 -40.35 6.13
CA ASN A 174 21.19 -40.79 5.14
C ASN A 174 20.78 -42.07 4.41
#